data_AF-A0AAP6SJ21-F1
#
_entry.id   AF-A0AAP6SJ21-F1
#
_cell.length_a   1.000
_cell.length_b   1.000
_cell.length_c   1.000
_cell.angle_alpha   90.00
_cell.angle_beta   90.00
_cell.angle_gamma   90.00
#
_symmetry.space_group_name_H-M   'P 1'
#
loop_
_entity.id
_entity.type
_entity.pdbx_description
1 polymer ?
#
loop_
_entity_poly.entity_id
_entity_poly.type
_entity_poly.pdbx_seq_one_letter_code
_entity_poly.pdbx_strand_id
1 'polypeptide(L)'
;MDRRHFCKIASLAAGALGFGAVPAVASASPRLSQSVSGSSLASMPSPGCLISVLRRECHQDLQAIFLDDPDAGPCRSFSSGDEFRFRPGDHCPADFCPRLWAAICTTISQTSCEPSLKEETMVISCPDGTRPVIVRIDINNDNNF
;
A
#
# COMPACT_ATOMS: atom_id res chain seq x y z
N MET A 1 17.27 -14.26 -19.77
CA MET A 1 18.37 -13.28 -19.61
C MET A 1 18.93 -13.39 -18.20
N ASP A 2 20.25 -13.55 -18.09
CA ASP A 2 21.01 -13.87 -16.86
C ASP A 2 21.25 -12.65 -15.94
N ARG A 3 20.97 -12.79 -14.63
CA ARG A 3 21.01 -11.73 -13.60
C ARG A 3 22.43 -11.31 -13.13
N ARG A 4 23.49 -11.57 -13.91
CA ARG A 4 24.90 -11.45 -13.42
C ARG A 4 25.73 -10.29 -13.99
N HIS A 5 25.11 -9.24 -14.55
CA HIS A 5 25.88 -8.21 -15.26
C HIS A 5 25.67 -6.76 -14.78
N PHE A 6 25.25 -6.55 -13.53
CA PHE A 6 25.02 -5.20 -12.98
C PHE A 6 26.05 -4.71 -11.93
N CYS A 7 27.22 -5.34 -11.82
CA CYS A 7 28.31 -4.85 -10.94
C CYS A 7 29.54 -4.28 -11.67
N LYS A 8 29.46 -3.98 -12.99
CA LYS A 8 30.64 -3.50 -13.76
C LYS A 8 30.63 -2.01 -14.15
N ILE A 9 29.67 -1.19 -13.71
CA ILE A 9 29.66 0.26 -14.00
C ILE A 9 29.99 1.08 -12.74
N ALA A 10 31.03 0.67 -12.01
CA ALA A 10 31.59 1.43 -10.91
C ALA A 10 33.10 1.60 -11.12
N SER A 11 33.50 2.19 -12.25
CA SER A 11 34.88 2.62 -12.51
C SER A 11 34.91 3.47 -13.78
N LEU A 12 34.56 4.76 -13.68
CA LEU A 12 35.03 5.83 -14.57
C LEU A 12 34.37 7.17 -14.18
N ALA A 13 34.89 7.80 -13.13
CA ALA A 13 34.76 9.23 -12.92
C ALA A 13 35.99 9.72 -12.14
N ALA A 14 37.17 9.59 -12.77
CA ALA A 14 38.36 10.31 -12.37
C ALA A 14 38.63 11.36 -13.45
N GLY A 15 38.45 12.64 -13.12
CA GLY A 15 38.92 13.75 -13.95
C GLY A 15 37.90 14.87 -14.16
N ALA A 16 37.88 15.85 -13.24
CA ALA A 16 37.84 17.29 -13.55
C ALA A 16 37.88 18.08 -12.24
N LEU A 17 39.07 18.58 -11.89
CA LEU A 17 39.24 19.66 -10.92
C LEU A 17 38.82 20.96 -11.59
N GLY A 18 37.91 21.74 -10.99
CA GLY A 18 37.68 23.12 -11.41
C GLY A 18 36.33 23.74 -11.01
N PHE A 19 36.40 24.66 -10.04
CA PHE A 19 35.45 25.73 -9.70
C PHE A 19 34.16 25.40 -8.92
N GLY A 20 34.07 25.98 -7.72
CA GLY A 20 32.81 26.23 -7.01
C GLY A 20 32.64 25.46 -5.70
N ALA A 21 33.28 25.93 -4.62
CA ALA A 21 33.05 25.44 -3.28
C ALA A 21 31.68 25.91 -2.75
N VAL A 22 30.68 25.02 -2.79
CA VAL A 22 29.53 25.05 -1.90
C VAL A 22 29.45 23.67 -1.24
N PRO A 23 29.47 23.56 0.10
CA PRO A 23 29.31 22.27 0.75
C PRO A 23 27.85 21.83 0.58
N ALA A 24 27.59 20.90 -0.34
CA ALA A 24 26.37 20.12 -0.32
C ALA A 24 26.44 19.18 0.88
N VAL A 25 25.91 19.64 2.01
CA VAL A 25 25.66 18.79 3.17
C VAL A 25 24.55 17.80 2.77
N ALA A 26 24.94 16.62 2.33
CA ALA A 26 24.03 15.49 2.26
C ALA A 26 23.68 15.12 3.70
N SER A 27 22.52 15.55 4.19
CA SER A 27 21.96 15.02 5.42
C SER A 27 21.80 13.52 5.22
N ALA A 28 22.69 12.74 5.83
CA ALA A 28 22.49 11.32 6.03
C ALA A 28 21.25 11.19 6.90
N SER A 29 20.07 11.13 6.28
CA SER A 29 18.90 10.62 6.97
C SER A 29 19.29 9.21 7.43
N PRO A 30 19.25 8.92 8.74
CA PRO A 30 19.41 7.56 9.17
C PRO A 30 18.36 6.75 8.41
N ARG A 31 18.80 5.68 7.74
CA ARG A 31 17.87 4.66 7.25
C ARG A 31 16.98 4.33 8.44
N LEU A 32 15.72 4.74 8.38
CA LEU A 32 14.70 4.14 9.20
C LEU A 32 14.66 2.70 8.73
N SER A 33 15.42 1.86 9.42
CA SER A 33 15.11 0.46 9.60
C SER A 33 13.69 0.44 10.12
N GLN A 34 12.71 0.33 9.22
CA GLN A 34 11.38 -0.11 9.59
C GLN A 34 11.55 -1.54 10.05
N SER A 35 11.93 -1.67 11.31
CA SER A 35 11.66 -2.83 12.11
C SER A 35 10.16 -3.05 11.99
N VAL A 36 9.78 -4.04 11.18
CA VAL A 36 8.48 -4.68 11.26
C VAL A 36 8.42 -5.43 12.61
N SER A 37 8.46 -4.65 13.68
CA SER A 37 8.07 -5.11 15.01
C SER A 37 6.64 -5.57 14.85
N GLY A 38 6.38 -6.86 15.10
CA GLY A 38 5.10 -7.54 14.92
C GLY A 38 3.95 -6.64 15.36
N SER A 39 3.40 -5.93 14.39
CA SER A 39 2.31 -4.99 14.63
C SER A 39 1.10 -5.88 14.67
N SER A 40 0.58 -6.12 15.87
CA SER A 40 -0.79 -6.61 16.01
C SER A 40 -1.64 -5.74 15.09
N LEU A 41 -2.19 -6.32 14.03
CA LEU A 41 -3.06 -5.60 13.10
C LEU A 41 -4.14 -4.91 13.93
N ALA A 42 -4.28 -3.59 13.75
CA ALA A 42 -5.25 -2.81 14.48
C ALA A 42 -6.64 -3.42 14.28
N SER A 43 -7.41 -3.57 15.35
CA SER A 43 -8.82 -3.94 15.24
C SER A 43 -9.58 -2.87 14.45
N MET A 44 -10.66 -3.29 13.80
CA MET A 44 -11.54 -2.39 13.05
C MET A 44 -12.04 -1.27 13.96
N PRO A 45 -11.82 0.02 13.62
CA PRO A 45 -12.32 1.15 14.40
C PRO A 45 -13.85 1.25 14.33
N SER A 46 -14.45 2.03 15.23
CA SER A 46 -15.85 2.44 15.13
C SER A 46 -15.97 3.65 14.21
N PRO A 47 -17.00 3.75 13.34
CA PRO A 47 -18.10 2.80 13.09
C PRO A 47 -17.73 1.58 12.23
N GLY A 48 -18.59 0.55 12.23
CA GLY A 48 -18.41 -0.63 11.37
C GLY A 48 -18.57 -0.28 9.88
N CYS A 49 -18.09 -1.15 8.99
CA CYS A 49 -18.10 -0.87 7.55
C CYS A 49 -18.48 -2.09 6.70
N LEU A 50 -19.02 -1.80 5.51
CA LEU A 50 -19.16 -2.74 4.42
C LEU A 50 -18.10 -2.40 3.37
N ILE A 51 -17.38 -3.41 2.89
CA ILE A 51 -16.35 -3.26 1.87
C ILE A 51 -16.76 -4.05 0.63
N SER A 52 -16.73 -3.40 -0.52
CA SER A 52 -16.96 -4.04 -1.82
C SER A 52 -15.70 -3.92 -2.68
N VAL A 53 -15.21 -5.04 -3.21
CA VAL A 53 -14.05 -5.06 -4.10
C VAL A 53 -14.48 -4.62 -5.49
N LEU A 54 -14.11 -3.40 -5.89
CA LEU A 54 -14.48 -2.84 -7.17
C LEU A 54 -13.65 -3.44 -8.31
N ARG A 55 -12.32 -3.46 -8.15
CA ARG A 55 -11.40 -3.95 -9.17
C ARG A 55 -10.07 -4.38 -8.60
N ARG A 56 -9.40 -5.27 -9.33
CA ARG A 56 -8.05 -5.76 -9.05
C ARG A 56 -7.17 -5.40 -10.24
N GLU A 57 -6.28 -4.46 -10.04
CA GLU A 57 -5.35 -4.01 -11.07
C GLU A 57 -4.09 -4.88 -11.07
N CYS A 58 -3.40 -4.89 -12.22
CA CYS A 58 -2.13 -5.60 -12.40
C CYS A 58 -1.23 -4.78 -13.33
N HIS A 59 -0.26 -4.08 -12.76
CA HIS A 59 0.71 -3.27 -13.49
C HIS A 59 1.88 -4.16 -13.95
N GLN A 60 1.69 -4.89 -15.05
CA GLN A 60 2.65 -5.89 -15.54
C GLN A 60 4.03 -5.31 -15.82
N ASP A 61 4.11 -4.07 -16.26
CA ASP A 61 5.34 -3.30 -16.45
C ASP A 61 6.13 -3.16 -15.14
N LEU A 62 5.45 -2.84 -14.03
CA LEU A 62 6.05 -2.75 -12.71
C LEU A 62 6.38 -4.12 -12.13
N GLN A 63 5.54 -5.15 -12.37
CA GLN A 63 5.83 -6.51 -11.93
C GLN A 63 7.10 -7.04 -12.59
N ALA A 64 7.26 -6.86 -13.90
CA ALA A 64 8.42 -7.34 -14.64
C ALA A 64 9.76 -6.73 -14.17
N ILE A 65 9.73 -5.50 -13.66
CA ILE A 65 10.93 -4.78 -13.21
C ILE A 65 11.22 -4.99 -11.72
N PHE A 66 10.19 -5.02 -10.88
CA PHE A 66 10.33 -4.90 -9.42
C PHE A 66 9.91 -6.14 -8.62
N LEU A 67 9.16 -7.09 -9.18
CA LEU A 67 8.82 -8.34 -8.50
C LEU A 67 9.82 -9.46 -8.83
N ASP A 68 10.00 -10.38 -7.88
CA ASP A 68 10.78 -11.60 -8.12
C ASP A 68 10.14 -12.49 -9.19
N ASP A 69 8.80 -12.57 -9.15
CA ASP A 69 7.96 -13.24 -10.14
C ASP A 69 7.30 -12.17 -11.04
N PRO A 70 7.73 -12.05 -12.31
CA PRO A 70 7.17 -11.08 -13.25
C PRO A 70 5.72 -11.42 -13.64
N ASP A 71 5.30 -12.68 -13.45
CA ASP A 71 3.98 -13.20 -13.83
C ASP A 71 3.07 -13.43 -12.60
N ALA A 72 3.38 -12.79 -11.48
CA ALA A 72 2.64 -12.98 -10.22
C ALA A 72 1.14 -12.66 -10.37
N GLY A 73 0.81 -11.71 -11.26
CA GLY A 73 -0.54 -11.35 -11.64
C GLY A 73 -1.25 -10.45 -10.62
N PRO A 74 -2.58 -10.30 -10.73
CA PRO A 74 -3.38 -9.54 -9.76
C PRO A 74 -3.37 -10.19 -8.37
N CYS A 75 -3.72 -9.42 -7.34
CA CYS A 75 -3.79 -9.94 -5.97
C CYS A 75 -4.78 -11.12 -5.87
N ARG A 76 -4.33 -12.23 -5.27
CA ARG A 76 -5.09 -13.49 -5.15
C ARG A 76 -6.00 -13.55 -3.93
N SER A 77 -5.83 -12.64 -2.97
CA SER A 77 -6.63 -12.59 -1.73
C SER A 77 -8.08 -12.15 -1.95
N PHE A 78 -8.41 -11.66 -3.14
CA PHE A 78 -9.72 -11.11 -3.45
C PHE A 78 -10.16 -11.49 -4.85
N SER A 79 -11.46 -11.51 -5.09
CA SER A 79 -12.12 -11.52 -6.39
C SER A 79 -12.87 -10.21 -6.60
N SER A 80 -13.02 -9.80 -7.86
CA SER A 80 -13.79 -8.59 -8.19
C SER A 80 -15.27 -8.84 -7.88
N GLY A 81 -15.90 -7.94 -7.14
CA GLY A 81 -17.27 -8.09 -6.66
C GLY A 81 -17.42 -8.72 -5.28
N ASP A 82 -16.32 -9.11 -4.62
CA ASP A 82 -16.40 -9.62 -3.24
C ASP A 82 -16.92 -8.55 -2.29
N GLU A 83 -17.73 -8.97 -1.32
CA GLU A 83 -18.27 -8.11 -0.26
C GLU A 83 -17.87 -8.64 1.12
N PHE A 84 -17.37 -7.75 1.96
CA PHE A 84 -16.94 -8.05 3.33
C PHE A 84 -17.62 -7.10 4.30
N ARG A 85 -18.18 -7.64 5.39
CA ARG A 85 -18.81 -6.85 6.44
C ARG A 85 -18.00 -6.97 7.72
N PHE A 86 -17.59 -5.83 8.28
CA PHE A 86 -16.83 -5.77 9.52
C PHE A 86 -17.54 -4.95 10.58
N ARG A 87 -17.53 -5.48 11.80
CA ARG A 87 -18.01 -4.80 13.02
C ARG A 87 -16.84 -4.11 13.71
N PRO A 88 -17.10 -3.06 14.50
CA PRO A 88 -16.08 -2.47 15.37
C PRO A 88 -15.46 -3.53 16.27
N GLY A 89 -14.13 -3.57 16.36
CA GLY A 89 -13.39 -4.54 17.17
C GLY A 89 -12.94 -5.80 16.41
N ASP A 90 -13.48 -6.08 15.21
CA ASP A 90 -13.06 -7.21 14.40
C ASP A 90 -11.55 -7.14 14.09
N HIS A 91 -10.89 -8.30 14.06
CA HIS A 91 -9.49 -8.42 13.67
C HIS A 91 -9.38 -8.78 12.19
N CYS A 92 -8.21 -8.52 11.59
CA CYS A 92 -7.93 -8.89 10.21
C CYS A 92 -8.17 -10.40 10.01
N PRO A 93 -9.09 -10.81 9.11
CA PRO A 93 -9.30 -12.22 8.78
C PRO A 93 -8.02 -12.86 8.20
N ALA A 94 -7.87 -14.18 8.37
CA ALA A 94 -6.69 -14.90 7.93
C ALA A 94 -6.45 -14.83 6.41
N ASP A 95 -7.52 -14.85 5.62
CA ASP A 95 -7.46 -14.78 4.14
C ASP A 95 -7.46 -13.34 3.60
N PHE A 96 -7.53 -12.34 4.48
CA PHE A 96 -7.57 -10.94 4.10
C PHE A 96 -6.16 -10.35 3.97
N CYS A 97 -5.95 -9.47 2.99
CA CYS A 97 -4.64 -8.84 2.81
C CYS A 97 -4.32 -7.88 3.98
N PRO A 98 -3.25 -8.11 4.77
CA PRO A 98 -2.92 -7.27 5.93
C PRO A 98 -2.61 -5.81 5.58
N ARG A 99 -2.04 -5.58 4.38
CA ARG A 99 -1.77 -4.23 3.88
C ARG A 99 -3.03 -3.44 3.59
N LEU A 100 -4.01 -4.09 2.94
CA LEU A 100 -5.30 -3.48 2.67
C LEU A 100 -6.06 -3.24 3.99
N TRP A 101 -6.01 -4.19 4.92
CA TRP A 101 -6.61 -4.05 6.24
C TRP A 101 -6.10 -2.80 6.97
N ALA A 102 -4.78 -2.64 7.05
CA ALA A 102 -4.17 -1.48 7.69
C ALA A 102 -4.58 -0.15 7.01
N ALA A 103 -4.67 -0.14 5.69
CA ALA A 103 -5.15 1.02 4.93
C ALA A 103 -6.62 1.34 5.28
N ILE A 104 -7.50 0.35 5.30
CA ILE A 104 -8.91 0.50 5.68
C ILE A 104 -9.04 1.08 7.08
N CYS A 105 -8.40 0.45 8.08
CA CYS A 105 -8.49 0.91 9.47
C CYS A 105 -7.96 2.34 9.64
N THR A 106 -6.88 2.69 8.92
CA THR A 106 -6.33 4.04 8.93
C THR A 106 -7.30 5.03 8.31
N THR A 107 -7.89 4.71 7.15
CA THR A 107 -8.84 5.58 6.47
C THR A 107 -10.11 5.80 7.30
N ILE A 108 -10.68 4.77 7.92
CA ILE A 108 -11.87 4.92 8.77
C ILE A 108 -11.55 5.74 10.03
N SER A 109 -10.34 5.60 10.59
CA SER A 109 -9.91 6.37 11.76
C SER A 109 -9.58 7.83 11.42
N GLN A 110 -9.27 8.14 10.16
CA GLN A 110 -8.90 9.48 9.74
C GLN A 110 -10.12 10.37 9.61
N THR A 111 -10.23 11.33 10.52
CA THR A 111 -11.22 12.40 10.46
C THR A 111 -10.70 13.51 9.52
N SER A 112 -11.23 13.58 8.30
CA SER A 112 -11.15 14.76 7.41
C SER A 112 -9.77 15.15 6.84
N CYS A 113 -9.54 14.75 5.57
CA CYS A 113 -8.91 15.60 4.55
C CYS A 113 -9.73 15.45 3.25
N GLU A 114 -10.93 16.03 3.21
CA GLU A 114 -11.90 15.86 2.11
C GLU A 114 -11.42 16.42 0.76
N PRO A 115 -11.82 15.76 -0.34
CA PRO A 115 -12.90 16.28 -1.16
C PRO A 115 -14.21 15.56 -0.83
N SER A 116 -15.29 16.33 -0.78
CA SER A 116 -16.63 15.89 -0.36
C SER A 116 -17.11 14.68 -1.17
N LEU A 117 -17.13 13.53 -0.50
CA LEU A 117 -17.61 12.27 -1.05
C LEU A 117 -19.13 12.23 -0.89
N LYS A 118 -19.83 11.78 -1.93
CA LYS A 118 -21.26 11.48 -1.83
C LYS A 118 -21.45 10.38 -0.78
N GLU A 119 -22.31 10.64 0.21
CA GLU A 119 -23.01 9.62 1.01
C GLU A 119 -22.08 8.63 1.76
N GLU A 120 -21.29 9.06 2.75
CA GLU A 120 -20.54 8.16 3.69
C GLU A 120 -19.68 7.03 3.06
N THR A 121 -19.47 7.10 1.74
CA THR A 121 -18.76 6.12 0.93
C THR A 121 -17.37 6.62 0.60
N MET A 122 -16.36 5.79 0.82
CA MET A 122 -14.96 6.05 0.45
C MET A 122 -14.46 5.03 -0.56
N VAL A 123 -13.60 5.45 -1.47
CA VAL A 123 -12.90 4.53 -2.37
C VAL A 123 -11.42 4.60 -2.06
N ILE A 124 -10.82 3.47 -1.70
CA ILE A 124 -9.40 3.38 -1.41
C ILE A 124 -8.72 2.28 -2.23
N SER A 125 -7.40 2.35 -2.30
CA SER A 125 -6.56 1.34 -2.92
C SER A 125 -5.68 0.68 -1.87
N CYS A 126 -5.48 -0.63 -2.00
CA CYS A 126 -4.38 -1.33 -1.31
C CYS A 126 -3.06 -0.61 -1.66
N PRO A 127 -2.16 -0.38 -0.68
CA PRO A 127 -0.87 0.28 -0.91
C PRO A 127 0.15 -0.63 -1.64
N ASP A 128 -0.32 -1.58 -2.46
CA ASP A 128 0.51 -2.39 -3.35
C ASP A 128 0.65 -1.67 -4.69
N GLY A 129 1.83 -1.12 -4.98
CA GLY A 129 2.07 -0.36 -6.21
C GLY A 129 2.02 -1.19 -7.49
N THR A 130 2.15 -2.51 -7.41
CA THR A 130 2.25 -3.40 -8.59
C THR A 130 0.96 -4.14 -8.92
N ARG A 131 0.11 -4.37 -7.91
CA ARG A 131 -1.17 -5.08 -8.05
C ARG A 131 -2.20 -4.55 -7.04
N PRO A 132 -2.57 -3.26 -7.14
CA PRO A 132 -3.50 -2.68 -6.19
C PRO A 132 -4.89 -3.29 -6.33
N VAL A 133 -5.55 -3.48 -5.19
CA VAL A 133 -6.96 -3.83 -5.11
C VAL A 133 -7.70 -2.58 -4.67
N ILE A 134 -8.69 -2.19 -5.47
CA ILE A 134 -9.48 -0.97 -5.24
C ILE A 134 -10.82 -1.39 -4.66
N VAL A 135 -11.13 -0.83 -3.51
CA VAL A 135 -12.32 -1.17 -2.74
C VAL A 135 -13.15 0.07 -2.46
N ARG A 136 -14.46 -0.13 -2.43
CA ARG A 136 -15.43 0.81 -1.88
C ARG A 136 -15.64 0.44 -0.41
N ILE A 137 -15.68 1.45 0.44
CA ILE A 137 -15.98 1.34 1.86
C ILE A 137 -17.24 2.15 2.08
N ASP A 138 -18.30 1.49 2.52
CA ASP A 138 -19.52 2.14 2.96
C ASP A 138 -19.51 2.12 4.49
N ILE A 139 -19.39 3.29 5.10
CA ILE A 139 -19.48 3.44 6.55
C ILE A 139 -20.95 3.32 6.95
N ASN A 140 -21.27 2.42 7.88
CA ASN A 140 -22.63 2.32 8.39
C ASN A 140 -22.72 3.02 9.75
N ASN A 141 -23.40 4.16 9.80
CA ASN A 141 -23.65 4.91 11.03
C ASN A 141 -24.83 4.34 11.85
N ASP A 142 -25.61 3.44 11.26
CA ASP A 142 -26.73 2.81 11.94
C ASP A 142 -26.24 1.62 12.78
N ASN A 143 -26.42 1.71 14.09
CA ASN A 143 -26.16 0.65 15.08
C ASN A 143 -27.06 -0.60 14.90
N ASN A 144 -27.65 -0.82 13.72
CA ASN A 144 -28.48 -1.99 13.43
C ASN A 144 -27.63 -3.09 12.75
N PHE A 145 -27.05 -3.95 13.58
CA PHE A 145 -26.20 -5.08 13.21
C PHE A 145 -26.72 -6.40 13.75
#